data_AF-A0A842YF34-F1
#
_entry.id   AF-A0A842YF34-F1
#
_cell.length_a   1.000
_cell.length_b   1.000
_cell.length_c   1.000
_cell.angle_alpha   90.00
_cell.angle_beta   90.00
_cell.angle_gamma   90.00
#
_symmetry.space_group_name_H-M   'P 1'
#
loop_
_entity.id
_entity.type
_entity.pdbx_description
1 polymer ?
#
loop_
_entity_poly.entity_id
_entity_poly.type
_entity_poly.pdbx_seq_one_letter_code
_entity_poly.pdbx_strand_id
1 'polypeptide(L)'
;MVQPSQEVARRFGLPFRNDIPDVDIWDRSDLQGIVAIAYESILGKLTDVLRRRLGGVITRTPRVAKSSIYRGIVQGRDERTGQTRIDLGSISGLIPDRGLTRGQHMMVQIRAHDYGRKAPVLSSSITIPGRAAVLLPEPVVRLSTKIKDPDTRHNLSNLGRKIRDNTDNWGVLWRTSAENLTDKELQDEVDDLLDITQKVFNKYNELESTGILFEGTSNADIEFPSEVKEALDKTRAKIKPTINRHHFYKSAGYTSLVDLAEMVIEDRPEERKYITAKLDKIVSRDIPRVDDPVNIEHVKLDGRNIVLARGRVIETTVNGFVIRRQFRHTNRKLKLVKEYPDDVDVVG
;
A
#
# COMPACT_ATOMS: atom_id res chain seq x y z
N MET A 1 16.20 -10.63 2.97
CA MET A 1 16.00 -10.98 4.40
C MET A 1 14.54 -10.70 4.74
N VAL A 2 13.92 -11.43 5.67
CA VAL A 2 12.51 -11.21 6.07
C VAL A 2 12.49 -10.93 7.57
N GLN A 3 11.73 -9.94 7.99
CA GLN A 3 11.47 -9.64 9.40
C GLN A 3 10.03 -9.99 9.75
N PRO A 4 9.70 -11.28 9.89
CA PRO A 4 8.36 -11.67 10.31
C PRO A 4 8.08 -11.17 11.73
N SER A 5 6.81 -10.93 12.06
CA SER A 5 6.41 -10.73 13.45
C SER A 5 6.86 -11.91 14.31
N GLN A 6 7.06 -11.73 15.62
CA GLN A 6 7.47 -12.82 16.51
C GLN A 6 6.53 -14.04 16.46
N GLU A 7 5.25 -13.79 16.24
CA GLU A 7 4.26 -14.86 16.07
C GLU A 7 4.47 -15.62 14.76
N VAL A 8 4.66 -14.91 13.64
CA VAL A 8 4.92 -15.53 12.33
C VAL A 8 6.27 -16.25 12.34
N ALA A 9 7.30 -15.66 12.97
CA ALA A 9 8.62 -16.27 13.12
C ALA A 9 8.53 -17.61 13.85
N ARG A 10 7.87 -17.63 15.02
CA ARG A 10 7.64 -18.86 15.80
C ARG A 10 6.82 -19.88 15.03
N ARG A 11 5.73 -19.44 14.40
CA ARG A 11 4.80 -20.30 13.66
C ARG A 11 5.45 -21.01 12.47
N PHE A 12 6.43 -20.38 11.82
CA PHE A 12 7.08 -20.92 10.61
C PHE A 12 8.56 -21.29 10.81
N GLY A 13 9.07 -21.26 12.05
CA GLY A 13 10.47 -21.55 12.34
C GLY A 13 11.45 -20.61 11.61
N LEU A 14 11.07 -19.37 11.37
CA LEU A 14 11.91 -18.41 10.65
C LEU A 14 12.88 -17.72 11.61
N PRO A 15 14.13 -17.45 11.19
CA PRO A 15 15.09 -16.73 12.01
C PRO A 15 14.59 -15.32 12.30
N PHE A 16 14.72 -14.89 13.56
CA PHE A 16 14.48 -13.51 13.94
C PHE A 16 15.70 -12.65 13.55
N ARG A 17 15.46 -11.55 12.85
CA ARG A 17 16.49 -10.59 12.44
C ARG A 17 16.01 -9.16 12.65
N ASN A 18 16.89 -8.28 13.10
CA ASN A 18 16.60 -6.86 13.39
C ASN A 18 17.16 -5.90 12.34
N ASP A 19 17.60 -6.40 11.19
CA ASP A 19 18.12 -5.60 10.07
C ASP A 19 17.07 -4.66 9.48
N ILE A 20 17.45 -3.55 8.84
CA ILE A 20 16.48 -2.65 8.21
C ILE A 20 15.92 -3.33 6.94
N PRO A 21 14.59 -3.49 6.79
CA PRO A 21 14.01 -4.21 5.67
C PRO A 21 14.01 -3.34 4.40
N ASP A 22 14.16 -4.00 3.25
CA ASP A 22 14.06 -3.37 1.93
C ASP A 22 12.61 -3.12 1.49
N VAL A 23 11.66 -3.85 2.10
CA VAL A 23 10.23 -3.78 1.81
C VAL A 23 9.42 -4.06 3.07
N ASP A 24 8.46 -3.19 3.35
CA ASP A 24 7.45 -3.39 4.38
C ASP A 24 6.20 -4.01 3.76
N ILE A 25 5.67 -5.10 4.31
CA ILE A 25 4.47 -5.78 3.82
C ILE A 25 3.46 -5.96 4.96
N TRP A 26 2.21 -5.59 4.70
CA TRP A 26 1.10 -5.68 5.66
C TRP A 26 -0.10 -6.30 4.99
N ASP A 27 -0.99 -6.92 5.76
CA ASP A 27 -2.30 -7.29 5.23
C ASP A 27 -3.12 -6.03 4.90
N ARG A 28 -3.91 -6.10 3.82
CA ARG A 28 -4.95 -5.10 3.57
C ARG A 28 -5.97 -5.14 4.72
N SER A 29 -6.60 -4.00 5.01
CA SER A 29 -7.61 -3.90 6.07
C SER A 29 -8.83 -4.81 5.87
N ASP A 30 -9.12 -5.18 4.62
CA ASP A 30 -10.19 -6.11 4.24
C ASP A 30 -9.73 -7.58 4.17
N LEU A 31 -8.45 -7.85 4.45
CA LEU A 31 -7.80 -9.17 4.33
C LEU A 31 -7.93 -9.80 2.94
N GLN A 32 -8.21 -9.01 1.90
CA GLN A 32 -8.32 -9.47 0.50
C GLN A 32 -6.96 -9.47 -0.22
N GLY A 33 -5.87 -9.19 0.48
CA GLY A 33 -4.53 -9.13 -0.09
C GLY A 33 -3.55 -8.44 0.85
N ILE A 34 -2.52 -7.83 0.27
CA ILE A 34 -1.42 -7.16 1.00
C ILE A 34 -1.15 -5.75 0.47
N VAL A 35 -0.53 -4.94 1.31
CA VAL A 35 0.02 -3.62 0.98
C VAL A 35 1.54 -3.70 1.16
N ALA A 36 2.29 -3.33 0.14
CA ALA A 36 3.76 -3.34 0.17
C ALA A 36 4.34 -1.95 -0.06
N ILE A 37 5.28 -1.50 0.77
CA ILE A 37 5.96 -0.21 0.64
C ILE A 37 7.45 -0.45 0.44
N ALA A 38 7.98 0.04 -0.69
CA ALA A 38 9.41 -0.02 -1.03
C ALA A 38 9.73 0.93 -2.19
N TYR A 39 11.00 0.98 -2.61
CA TYR A 39 11.36 1.58 -3.89
C TYR A 39 10.72 0.82 -5.07
N GLU A 40 10.42 1.52 -6.15
CA GLU A 40 9.70 0.96 -7.31
C GLU A 40 10.42 -0.26 -7.91
N SER A 41 11.75 -0.25 -7.94
CA SER A 41 12.57 -1.39 -8.40
C SER A 41 12.38 -2.67 -7.58
N ILE A 42 12.07 -2.52 -6.29
CA ILE A 42 11.84 -3.62 -5.35
C ILE A 42 10.38 -4.09 -5.45
N LEU A 43 9.44 -3.16 -5.57
CA LEU A 43 8.03 -3.51 -5.80
C LEU A 43 7.83 -4.23 -7.14
N GLY A 44 8.53 -3.81 -8.20
CA GLY A 44 8.55 -4.53 -9.48
C GLY A 44 9.01 -5.99 -9.31
N LYS A 45 10.14 -6.20 -8.63
CA LYS A 45 10.63 -7.57 -8.33
C LYS A 45 9.63 -8.37 -7.49
N LEU A 46 9.03 -7.77 -6.47
CA LEU A 46 8.03 -8.42 -5.61
C LEU A 46 6.82 -8.86 -6.42
N THR A 47 6.23 -7.95 -7.21
CA THR A 47 5.04 -8.22 -8.00
C THR A 47 5.30 -9.26 -9.10
N ASP A 48 6.48 -9.25 -9.71
CA ASP A 48 6.89 -10.29 -10.67
C ASP A 48 7.05 -11.67 -10.02
N VAL A 49 7.57 -11.74 -8.80
CA VAL A 49 7.64 -13.00 -8.04
C VAL A 49 6.23 -13.51 -7.72
N LEU A 50 5.34 -12.64 -7.23
CA LEU A 50 3.96 -13.00 -6.91
C LEU A 50 3.21 -13.48 -8.16
N ARG A 51 3.32 -12.78 -9.28
CA ARG A 51 2.71 -13.19 -10.56
C ARG A 51 3.18 -14.55 -11.02
N ARG A 52 4.49 -14.79 -10.99
CA ARG A 52 5.08 -16.07 -11.42
C ARG A 52 4.73 -17.24 -10.51
N ARG A 53 4.55 -17.00 -9.21
CA ARG A 53 4.29 -18.06 -8.22
C ARG A 53 2.81 -18.33 -7.97
N LEU A 54 1.98 -17.29 -8.02
CA LEU A 54 0.58 -17.34 -7.58
C LEU A 54 -0.42 -17.08 -8.71
N GLY A 55 0.02 -16.55 -9.86
CA GLY A 55 -0.86 -16.26 -11.00
C GLY A 55 -1.36 -14.82 -11.02
N GLY A 56 -2.65 -14.63 -11.33
CA GLY A 56 -3.26 -13.32 -11.63
C GLY A 56 -3.46 -12.38 -10.44
N VAL A 57 -2.39 -11.98 -9.77
CA VAL A 57 -2.44 -10.94 -8.73
C VAL A 57 -2.79 -9.58 -9.33
N ILE A 58 -3.71 -8.85 -8.69
CA ILE A 58 -4.10 -7.51 -9.12
C ILE A 58 -3.26 -6.52 -8.32
N THR A 59 -2.39 -5.77 -9.01
CA THR A 59 -1.52 -4.77 -8.39
C THR A 59 -1.96 -3.38 -8.79
N ARG A 60 -2.07 -2.49 -7.80
CA ARG A 60 -2.34 -1.07 -7.98
C ARG A 60 -1.22 -0.28 -7.31
N THR A 61 -0.62 0.64 -8.05
CA THR A 61 0.42 1.55 -7.53
C THR A 61 -0.02 3.00 -7.73
N PRO A 62 0.37 3.91 -6.82
CA PRO A 62 0.14 5.33 -7.03
C PRO A 62 0.95 5.80 -8.23
N ARG A 63 0.41 6.79 -8.96
CA ARG A 63 1.11 7.39 -10.11
C ARG A 63 2.42 8.08 -9.74
N VAL A 64 2.57 8.46 -8.47
CA VAL A 64 3.78 9.07 -7.92
C VAL A 64 4.07 8.46 -6.57
N ALA A 65 5.34 8.15 -6.34
CA ALA A 65 5.84 7.63 -5.07
C ALA A 65 5.83 8.72 -3.98
N LYS A 66 5.64 8.29 -2.73
CA LYS A 66 5.69 9.15 -1.55
C LYS A 66 7.13 9.60 -1.34
N SER A 67 7.32 10.82 -0.85
CA SER A 67 8.64 11.43 -0.62
C SER A 67 9.48 11.66 -1.88
N SER A 68 8.99 11.35 -3.08
CA SER A 68 9.65 11.77 -4.32
C SER A 68 9.72 13.28 -4.39
N ILE A 69 10.84 13.78 -4.92
CA ILE A 69 11.11 15.21 -5.08
C ILE A 69 11.09 15.52 -6.57
N TYR A 70 10.40 16.60 -6.94
CA TYR A 70 10.25 17.04 -8.32
C TYR A 70 10.67 18.50 -8.46
N ARG A 71 11.19 18.85 -9.64
CA ARG A 71 11.17 20.21 -10.16
C ARG A 71 9.79 20.39 -10.81
N GLY A 72 8.97 21.26 -10.24
CA GLY A 72 7.63 21.57 -10.73
C GLY A 72 7.52 23.00 -11.23
N ILE A 73 6.45 23.30 -11.95
CA ILE A 73 6.10 24.66 -12.38
C ILE A 73 4.74 25.07 -11.82
N VAL A 74 4.65 26.28 -11.27
CA VAL A 74 3.43 26.80 -10.65
C VAL A 74 2.41 27.13 -11.75
N GLN A 75 1.25 26.47 -11.73
CA GLN A 75 0.17 26.74 -12.70
C GLN A 75 -0.81 27.82 -12.23
N GLY A 76 -0.88 28.06 -10.92
CA GLY A 76 -1.78 29.03 -10.29
C GLY A 76 -2.71 28.38 -9.26
N ARG A 77 -3.68 29.15 -8.78
CA ARG A 77 -4.57 28.72 -7.70
C ARG A 77 -5.72 27.86 -8.22
N ASP A 78 -5.97 26.74 -7.56
CA ASP A 78 -7.13 25.89 -7.80
C ASP A 78 -8.36 26.51 -7.13
N GLU A 79 -9.33 26.96 -7.92
CA GLU A 79 -10.53 27.67 -7.45
C GLU A 79 -11.39 26.85 -6.48
N ARG A 80 -11.39 25.52 -6.62
CA ARG A 80 -12.21 24.62 -5.80
C ARG A 80 -11.63 24.40 -4.41
N THR A 81 -10.31 24.31 -4.29
CA THR A 81 -9.63 23.98 -3.03
C THR A 81 -8.94 25.17 -2.39
N GLY A 82 -8.71 26.25 -3.13
CA GLY A 82 -7.92 27.41 -2.71
C GLY A 82 -6.42 27.11 -2.57
N GLN A 83 -5.96 25.91 -2.94
CA GLN A 83 -4.56 25.48 -2.94
C GLN A 83 -3.89 25.85 -4.26
N THR A 84 -2.56 25.94 -4.28
CA THR A 84 -1.82 26.22 -5.51
C THR A 84 -1.54 24.91 -6.24
N ARG A 85 -1.76 24.88 -7.55
CA ARG A 85 -1.49 23.73 -8.41
C ARG A 85 -0.08 23.84 -8.98
N ILE A 86 0.67 22.74 -8.86
CA ILE A 86 2.02 22.60 -9.39
C ILE A 86 2.02 21.47 -10.41
N ASP A 87 2.56 21.72 -11.59
CA ASP A 87 2.75 20.70 -12.61
C ASP A 87 4.10 20.02 -12.41
N LEU A 88 4.08 18.69 -12.34
CA LEU A 88 5.26 17.83 -12.17
C LEU A 88 5.64 17.13 -13.48
N GLY A 89 4.97 17.46 -14.59
CA GLY A 89 5.13 16.84 -15.90
C GLY A 89 4.18 15.67 -16.12
N SER A 90 4.25 14.63 -15.28
CA SER A 90 3.37 13.45 -15.39
C SER A 90 2.01 13.62 -14.71
N ILE A 91 1.94 14.49 -13.70
CA ILE A 91 0.74 14.78 -12.92
C ILE A 91 0.84 16.17 -12.32
N SER A 92 -0.31 16.80 -12.05
CA SER A 92 -0.37 18.02 -11.25
C SER A 92 -0.66 17.70 -9.78
N GLY A 93 0.13 18.26 -8.86
CA GLY A 93 -0.09 18.20 -7.42
C GLY A 93 -0.66 19.51 -6.86
N LEU A 94 -1.09 19.44 -5.60
CA LEU A 94 -1.62 20.59 -4.87
C LEU A 94 -0.74 20.91 -3.67
N ILE A 95 -0.34 22.17 -3.54
CA ILE A 95 0.43 22.68 -2.39
C ILE A 95 -0.44 23.67 -1.58
N PRO A 96 -0.43 23.60 -0.24
CA PRO A 96 -1.22 24.53 0.59
C PRO A 96 -0.77 26.00 0.53
N ASP A 97 0.44 26.27 0.03
CA ASP A 97 1.03 27.61 -0.03
C ASP A 97 0.28 28.54 -0.99
N ARG A 98 0.06 29.78 -0.57
CA ARG A 98 -0.74 30.80 -1.25
C ARG A 98 0.10 31.93 -1.87
N GLY A 99 1.42 31.97 -1.64
CA GLY A 99 2.31 33.05 -2.08
C GLY A 99 3.08 32.81 -3.37
N LEU A 100 2.74 31.76 -4.13
CA LEU A 100 3.55 31.31 -5.27
C LEU A 100 3.17 32.01 -6.58
N THR A 101 4.18 32.41 -7.36
CA THR A 101 3.97 33.11 -8.63
C THR A 101 3.79 32.12 -9.78
N ARG A 102 2.78 32.34 -10.63
CA ARG A 102 2.53 31.48 -11.80
C ARG A 102 3.73 31.50 -12.75
N GLY A 103 4.10 30.33 -13.27
CA GLY A 103 5.26 30.13 -14.16
C GLY A 103 6.60 29.95 -13.43
N GLN A 104 6.64 30.14 -12.11
CA GLN A 104 7.84 29.91 -11.32
C GLN A 104 8.18 28.42 -11.25
N HIS A 105 9.45 28.08 -11.45
CA HIS A 105 9.97 26.75 -11.11
C HIS A 105 10.25 26.63 -9.63
N MET A 106 9.90 25.49 -9.04
CA MET A 106 10.16 25.22 -7.63
C MET A 106 10.42 23.73 -7.37
N MET A 107 11.19 23.45 -6.33
CA MET A 107 11.37 22.11 -5.81
C MET A 107 10.21 21.77 -4.87
N VAL A 108 9.59 20.61 -5.07
CA VAL A 108 8.46 20.13 -4.27
C VAL A 108 8.59 18.65 -3.97
N GLN A 109 8.14 18.24 -2.78
CA GLN A 109 8.12 16.85 -2.35
C GLN A 109 6.68 16.32 -2.25
N ILE A 110 6.46 15.08 -2.68
CA ILE A 110 5.19 14.36 -2.49
C ILE A 110 5.01 14.03 -1.00
N ARG A 111 4.08 14.70 -0.34
CA ARG A 111 3.73 14.43 1.06
C ARG A 111 2.78 13.24 1.20
N ALA A 112 1.74 13.21 0.37
CA ALA A 112 0.72 12.17 0.39
C ALA A 112 0.05 12.01 -0.98
N HIS A 113 -0.30 10.77 -1.33
CA HIS A 113 -1.07 10.45 -2.53
C HIS A 113 -1.97 9.24 -2.25
N ASP A 114 -3.10 9.51 -1.59
CA ASP A 114 -4.06 8.46 -1.22
C ASP A 114 -4.74 7.90 -2.47
N TYR A 115 -5.05 6.60 -2.44
CA TYR A 115 -5.86 5.96 -3.48
C TYR A 115 -7.19 6.70 -3.68
N GLY A 116 -7.51 7.00 -4.94
CA GLY A 116 -8.74 7.73 -5.31
C GLY A 116 -8.61 9.26 -5.34
N ARG A 117 -7.54 9.86 -4.79
CA ARG A 117 -7.25 11.29 -5.03
C ARG A 117 -6.76 11.49 -6.46
N LYS A 118 -7.24 12.55 -7.12
CA LYS A 118 -6.79 12.90 -8.48
C LYS A 118 -5.41 13.54 -8.53
N ALA A 119 -5.00 14.17 -7.43
CA ALA A 119 -3.76 14.95 -7.33
C ALA A 119 -3.07 14.66 -5.99
N PRO A 120 -1.74 14.49 -5.97
CA PRO A 120 -0.97 14.36 -4.74
C PRO A 120 -0.93 15.68 -3.96
N VAL A 121 -0.73 15.57 -2.65
CA VAL A 121 -0.45 16.72 -1.77
C VAL A 121 1.05 16.94 -1.72
N LEU A 122 1.47 18.19 -1.94
CA LEU A 122 2.86 18.60 -2.04
C LEU A 122 3.32 19.37 -0.80
N SER A 123 4.64 19.42 -0.61
CA SER A 123 5.35 20.23 0.37
C SER A 123 6.53 20.94 -0.28
N SER A 124 6.79 22.19 0.09
CA SER A 124 8.04 22.91 -0.23
C SER A 124 9.15 22.63 0.79
N SER A 125 8.79 22.09 1.96
CA SER A 125 9.76 21.60 2.95
C SER A 125 10.25 20.22 2.50
N ILE A 126 11.51 20.16 2.06
CA ILE A 126 12.15 18.98 1.46
C ILE A 126 12.85 18.18 2.55
N THR A 127 12.61 16.88 2.57
CA THR A 127 13.28 15.92 3.47
C THR A 127 13.91 14.81 2.66
N ILE A 128 15.07 14.30 3.08
CA ILE A 128 15.74 13.17 2.42
C ILE A 128 15.67 11.94 3.33
N PRO A 129 14.79 10.97 3.03
CA PRO A 129 14.65 9.77 3.84
C PRO A 129 15.81 8.80 3.60
N GLY A 130 16.53 8.41 4.66
CA GLY A 130 17.51 7.32 4.65
C GLY A 130 16.90 5.99 5.06
N ARG A 131 17.67 5.15 5.76
CA ARG A 131 17.23 3.89 6.39
C ARG A 131 17.00 4.08 7.88
N ALA A 132 18.00 4.56 8.63
CA ALA A 132 17.95 4.90 10.05
C ALA A 132 17.76 6.40 10.32
N ALA A 133 18.01 7.27 9.34
CA ALA A 133 17.88 8.71 9.47
C ALA A 133 16.92 9.32 8.45
N VAL A 134 16.50 10.56 8.70
CA VAL A 134 15.88 11.45 7.71
C VAL A 134 16.53 12.81 7.87
N LEU A 135 17.08 13.37 6.79
CA LEU A 135 17.53 14.74 6.80
C LEU A 135 16.34 15.69 6.77
N LEU A 136 16.35 16.64 7.69
CA LEU A 136 15.33 17.67 7.88
C LEU A 136 15.86 19.02 7.40
N PRO A 137 15.05 19.86 6.76
CA PRO A 137 15.50 21.16 6.29
C PRO A 137 15.71 22.18 7.43
N GLU A 138 15.28 21.84 8.64
CA GLU A 138 15.50 22.64 9.86
C GLU A 138 16.67 22.03 10.65
N PRO A 139 17.57 22.83 11.24
CA PRO A 139 18.75 22.36 12.00
C PRO A 139 18.40 21.79 13.39
N VAL A 140 17.47 20.84 13.42
CA VAL A 140 16.93 20.21 14.64
C VAL A 140 17.22 18.72 14.68
N VAL A 141 17.52 18.20 15.87
CA VAL A 141 17.64 16.76 16.11
C VAL A 141 16.31 16.26 16.65
N ARG A 142 15.69 15.30 15.95
CA ARG A 142 14.45 14.65 16.35
C ARG A 142 14.68 13.15 16.47
N LEU A 143 13.91 12.51 17.33
CA LEU A 143 13.93 11.06 17.49
C LEU A 143 12.52 10.51 17.30
N SER A 144 12.42 9.33 16.70
CA SER A 144 11.17 8.58 16.61
C SER A 144 10.54 8.42 18.00
N THR A 145 9.22 8.60 18.07
CA THR A 145 8.44 8.43 19.31
C THR A 145 8.44 6.99 19.83
N LYS A 146 8.86 6.03 18.99
CA LYS A 146 8.98 4.61 19.35
C LYS A 146 10.27 4.30 20.10
N ILE A 147 11.29 5.15 20.04
CA ILE A 147 12.56 5.02 20.78
C ILE A 147 12.28 5.46 22.22
N LYS A 148 12.18 4.50 23.15
CA LYS A 148 11.78 4.78 24.54
C LYS A 148 12.94 4.76 25.54
N ASP A 149 14.00 4.04 25.21
CA ASP A 149 15.14 3.86 26.11
C ASP A 149 15.86 5.20 26.39
N PRO A 150 15.95 5.67 27.65
CA PRO A 150 16.52 6.97 27.98
C PRO A 150 17.97 7.13 27.54
N ASP A 151 18.80 6.10 27.70
CA ASP A 151 20.23 6.15 27.38
C ASP A 151 20.44 6.23 25.87
N THR A 152 19.72 5.40 25.11
CA THR A 152 19.72 5.44 23.64
C THR A 152 19.25 6.80 23.13
N ARG A 153 18.18 7.37 23.73
CA ARG A 153 17.72 8.72 23.37
C ARG A 153 18.77 9.78 23.64
N HIS A 154 19.47 9.70 24.77
CA HIS A 154 20.54 10.62 25.13
C HIS A 154 21.71 10.52 24.14
N ASN A 155 22.17 9.30 23.84
CA ASN A 155 23.26 9.03 22.91
C ASN A 155 22.96 9.53 21.50
N LEU A 156 21.81 9.16 20.94
CA LEU A 156 21.38 9.61 19.60
C LEU A 156 21.18 11.13 19.52
N SER A 157 20.73 11.77 20.60
CA SER A 157 20.59 13.22 20.66
C SER A 157 21.95 13.92 20.65
N ASN A 158 22.94 13.37 21.37
CA ASN A 158 24.30 13.91 21.40
C ASN A 158 25.02 13.67 20.07
N LEU A 159 24.88 12.48 19.49
CA LEU A 159 25.41 12.17 18.17
C LEU A 159 24.81 13.12 17.12
N GLY A 160 23.48 13.21 17.05
CA GLY A 160 22.81 14.10 16.11
C GLY A 160 23.24 15.57 16.24
N ARG A 161 23.53 16.03 17.47
CA ARG A 161 24.07 17.39 17.68
C ARG A 161 25.47 17.55 17.12
N LYS A 162 26.37 16.58 17.34
CA LYS A 162 27.73 16.58 16.77
C LYS A 162 27.72 16.52 15.25
N ILE A 163 26.88 15.64 14.69
CA ILE A 163 26.74 15.48 13.24
C ILE A 163 26.25 16.78 12.60
N ARG A 164 25.27 17.44 13.22
CA ARG A 164 24.67 18.67 12.72
C ARG A 164 25.69 19.76 12.42
N ASP A 165 26.74 19.86 13.25
CA ASP A 165 27.76 20.90 13.09
C ASP A 165 28.46 20.85 11.72
N ASN A 166 28.38 19.71 11.01
CA ASN A 166 28.95 19.49 9.67
C ASN A 166 27.90 19.36 8.54
N THR A 167 26.63 19.69 8.78
CA THR A 167 25.51 19.37 7.87
C THR A 167 24.91 20.58 7.15
N ASP A 168 25.62 21.70 6.99
CA ASP A 168 25.13 22.88 6.25
C ASP A 168 23.69 23.32 6.62
N ASN A 169 23.37 23.36 7.92
CA ASN A 169 22.06 23.67 8.50
C ASN A 169 20.95 22.62 8.34
N TRP A 170 21.26 21.41 7.86
CA TRP A 170 20.33 20.29 7.92
C TRP A 170 20.16 19.79 9.37
N GLY A 171 18.97 19.31 9.68
CA GLY A 171 18.70 18.54 10.89
C GLY A 171 18.59 17.06 10.59
N VAL A 172 18.45 16.27 11.66
CA VAL A 172 18.37 14.81 11.57
C VAL A 172 17.19 14.33 12.40
N LEU A 173 16.34 13.49 11.80
CA LEU A 173 15.38 12.67 12.51
C LEU A 173 15.86 11.22 12.54
N TRP A 174 16.22 10.72 13.72
CA TRP A 174 16.54 9.32 13.94
C TRP A 174 15.27 8.46 13.95
N ARG A 175 15.23 7.44 13.11
CA ARG A 175 14.18 6.43 13.06
C ARG A 175 14.43 5.34 14.10
N THR A 176 13.42 4.53 14.35
CA THR A 176 13.50 3.39 15.28
C THR A 176 14.62 2.42 14.93
N SER A 177 14.94 2.26 13.64
CA SER A 177 16.07 1.45 13.19
C SER A 177 17.44 1.93 13.68
N ALA A 178 17.59 3.20 14.07
CA ALA A 178 18.84 3.75 14.59
C ALA A 178 19.25 3.14 15.94
N GLU A 179 18.32 2.57 16.71
CA GLU A 179 18.61 1.94 18.02
C GLU A 179 19.59 0.75 17.90
N ASN A 180 19.66 0.14 16.72
CA ASN A 180 20.45 -1.07 16.48
C ASN A 180 21.76 -0.81 15.71
N LEU A 181 22.11 0.45 15.45
CA LEU A 181 23.28 0.82 14.68
C LEU A 181 24.34 1.49 15.55
N THR A 182 25.59 1.34 15.16
CA THR A 182 26.73 2.01 15.79
C THR A 182 26.80 3.49 15.39
N ASP A 183 27.45 4.32 16.21
CA ASP A 183 27.68 5.74 15.90
C ASP A 183 28.33 5.96 14.52
N LYS A 184 29.23 5.04 14.13
CA LYS A 184 29.88 5.09 12.81
C LYS A 184 28.90 4.82 11.68
N GLU A 185 28.09 3.77 11.78
CA GLU A 185 27.09 3.45 10.75
C GLU A 185 26.05 4.57 10.59
N LEU A 186 25.69 5.24 11.69
CA LEU A 186 24.79 6.39 11.68
C LEU A 186 25.44 7.64 11.06
N GLN A 187 26.72 7.88 11.32
CA GLN A 187 27.49 8.94 10.67
C GLN A 187 27.59 8.70 9.16
N ASP A 188 28.04 7.50 8.76
CA ASP A 188 28.20 7.11 7.37
C ASP A 188 26.85 7.27 6.62
N GLU A 189 25.72 6.90 7.25
CA GLU A 189 24.40 7.11 6.65
C GLU A 189 24.04 8.60 6.49
N VAL A 190 24.39 9.46 7.45
CA VAL A 190 24.12 10.90 7.31
C VAL A 190 24.96 11.50 6.18
N ASP A 191 26.22 11.10 6.06
CA ASP A 191 27.11 11.56 4.99
C ASP A 191 26.57 11.13 3.61
N ASP A 192 26.11 9.88 3.47
CA ASP A 192 25.42 9.40 2.28
C ASP A 192 24.17 10.24 1.93
N LEU A 193 23.39 10.66 2.94
CA LEU A 193 22.21 11.49 2.72
C LEU A 193 22.57 12.92 2.32
N LEU A 194 23.66 13.48 2.81
CA LEU A 194 24.17 14.78 2.37
C LEU A 194 24.62 14.73 0.91
N ASP A 195 25.31 13.66 0.51
CA ASP A 195 25.70 13.41 -0.89
C ASP A 195 24.49 13.30 -1.81
N ILE A 196 23.44 12.57 -1.38
CA ILE A 196 22.17 12.50 -2.10
C ILE A 196 21.55 13.88 -2.23
N THR A 197 21.57 14.67 -1.16
CA THR A 197 21.04 16.03 -1.13
C THR A 197 21.74 16.91 -2.17
N GLN A 198 23.07 16.87 -2.22
CA GLN A 198 23.85 17.62 -3.22
C GLN A 198 23.48 17.21 -4.65
N LYS A 199 23.33 15.91 -4.91
CA LYS A 199 22.88 15.41 -6.23
C LYS A 199 21.48 15.93 -6.60
N VAL A 200 20.56 16.00 -5.64
CA VAL A 200 19.21 16.53 -5.85
C VAL A 200 19.23 18.01 -6.21
N PHE A 201 20.04 18.82 -5.51
CA PHE A 201 20.19 20.26 -5.82
C PHE A 201 20.87 20.51 -7.16
N ASN A 202 21.93 19.75 -7.47
CA ASN A 202 22.60 19.86 -8.78
C ASN A 202 21.62 19.54 -9.91
N LYS A 203 20.89 18.43 -9.79
CA LYS A 203 19.87 18.04 -10.76
C LYS A 203 18.75 19.07 -10.88
N TYR A 204 18.37 19.71 -9.78
CA TYR A 204 17.41 20.81 -9.82
C TYR A 204 17.93 21.95 -10.68
N ASN A 205 19.18 22.38 -10.50
CA ASN A 205 19.77 23.49 -11.23
C ASN A 205 20.00 23.18 -12.72
N GLU A 206 20.33 21.92 -13.06
CA GLU A 206 20.58 21.47 -14.43
C GLU A 206 19.30 21.26 -15.25
N LEU A 207 18.20 20.83 -14.62
CA LEU A 207 16.94 20.60 -15.33
C LEU A 207 16.29 21.91 -15.76
N GLU A 208 16.08 22.09 -17.06
CA GLU A 208 15.34 23.25 -17.59
C GLU A 208 13.82 23.08 -17.45
N SER A 209 13.33 21.84 -17.49
CA SER A 209 11.90 21.50 -17.47
C SER A 209 11.43 20.90 -16.14
N THR A 210 10.14 20.56 -16.05
CA THR A 210 9.61 19.74 -14.96
C THR A 210 10.18 18.32 -15.00
N GLY A 211 10.42 17.71 -13.85
CA GLY A 211 10.93 16.35 -13.78
C GLY A 211 11.23 15.84 -12.37
N ILE A 212 11.49 14.54 -12.27
CA ILE A 212 11.84 13.88 -11.01
C ILE A 212 13.30 14.17 -10.64
N LEU A 213 13.54 14.60 -9.41
CA LEU A 213 14.85 14.86 -8.85
C LEU A 213 15.32 13.71 -7.96
N PHE A 214 14.40 13.20 -7.15
CA PHE A 214 14.62 12.10 -6.22
C PHE A 214 13.42 11.17 -6.24
N GLU A 215 13.67 9.87 -6.30
CA GLU A 215 12.63 8.86 -6.22
C GLU A 215 12.47 8.39 -4.78
N GLY A 216 11.30 8.61 -4.21
CA GLY A 216 10.96 8.11 -2.88
C GLY A 216 10.37 6.69 -2.94
N THR A 217 9.72 6.27 -1.85
CA THR A 217 9.11 4.95 -1.76
C THR A 217 7.68 4.96 -2.29
N SER A 218 7.36 3.95 -3.08
CA SER A 218 6.04 3.71 -3.65
C SER A 218 5.25 2.74 -2.76
N ASN A 219 3.96 2.64 -3.00
CA ASN A 219 3.06 1.74 -2.30
C ASN A 219 2.36 0.83 -3.32
N ALA A 220 2.46 -0.48 -3.19
CA ALA A 220 1.71 -1.43 -3.99
C ALA A 220 0.55 -2.01 -3.18
N ASP A 221 -0.67 -1.67 -3.57
CA ASP A 221 -1.88 -2.37 -3.14
C ASP A 221 -2.07 -3.62 -4.02
N ILE A 222 -1.94 -4.80 -3.41
CA ILE A 222 -1.95 -6.09 -4.09
C ILE A 222 -3.13 -6.90 -3.59
N GLU A 223 -4.07 -7.17 -4.48
CA GLU A 223 -5.27 -7.95 -4.19
C GLU A 223 -5.12 -9.40 -4.69
N PHE A 224 -5.66 -10.33 -3.91
CA PHE A 224 -5.55 -11.77 -4.12
C PHE A 224 -6.92 -12.36 -4.49
N PRO A 225 -7.16 -12.63 -5.79
CA PRO A 225 -8.31 -13.41 -6.23
C PRO A 225 -8.37 -14.81 -5.61
N SER A 226 -9.49 -15.51 -5.81
CA SER A 226 -9.73 -16.84 -5.23
C SER A 226 -8.61 -17.83 -5.59
N GLU A 227 -8.17 -17.83 -6.85
CA GLU A 227 -7.11 -18.72 -7.33
C GLU A 227 -5.78 -18.47 -6.62
N VAL A 228 -5.47 -17.20 -6.34
CA VAL A 228 -4.28 -16.80 -5.60
C VAL A 228 -4.37 -17.23 -4.14
N LYS A 229 -5.53 -17.05 -3.50
CA LYS A 229 -5.78 -17.49 -2.11
C LYS A 229 -5.63 -19.00 -1.97
N GLU A 230 -6.13 -19.77 -2.93
CA GLU A 230 -5.94 -21.22 -2.96
C GLU A 230 -4.47 -21.61 -3.15
N ALA A 231 -3.72 -20.89 -3.99
CA ALA A 231 -2.28 -21.11 -4.14
C ALA A 231 -1.51 -20.80 -2.85
N LEU A 232 -1.91 -19.77 -2.11
CA LEU A 232 -1.35 -19.43 -0.80
C LEU A 232 -1.71 -20.49 0.26
N ASP A 233 -2.95 -20.97 0.31
CA ASP A 233 -3.38 -22.08 1.17
C ASP A 233 -2.51 -23.32 0.93
N LYS A 234 -2.32 -23.71 -0.35
CA LYS A 234 -1.47 -24.85 -0.74
C LYS A 234 -0.01 -24.64 -0.33
N THR A 235 0.50 -23.41 -0.44
CA THR A 235 1.88 -23.09 -0.04
C THR A 235 2.04 -23.19 1.47
N ARG A 236 1.08 -22.66 2.24
CA ARG A 236 1.06 -22.75 3.71
C ARG A 236 0.95 -24.19 4.18
N ALA A 237 0.12 -25.01 3.54
CA ALA A 237 -0.10 -26.42 3.86
C ALA A 237 1.17 -27.29 3.75
N LYS A 238 2.20 -26.84 3.03
CA LYS A 238 3.50 -27.53 2.97
C LYS A 238 4.31 -27.44 4.26
N ILE A 239 4.02 -26.44 5.10
CA ILE A 239 4.81 -26.11 6.29
C ILE A 239 3.98 -26.27 7.57
N LYS A 240 2.68 -25.96 7.53
CA LYS A 240 1.79 -26.04 8.69
C LYS A 240 0.45 -26.71 8.31
N PRO A 241 -0.16 -27.54 9.19
CA PRO A 241 -1.56 -27.95 9.03
C PRO A 241 -2.45 -26.76 8.72
N THR A 242 -3.12 -26.81 7.57
CA THR A 242 -3.93 -25.72 7.03
C THR A 242 -5.25 -26.30 6.57
N ILE A 243 -6.36 -25.71 7.01
CA ILE A 243 -7.70 -26.06 6.52
C ILE A 243 -7.86 -25.66 5.05
N ASN A 244 -8.71 -26.36 4.31
CA ASN A 244 -9.02 -25.93 2.94
C ASN A 244 -9.72 -24.56 2.99
N ARG A 245 -9.42 -23.68 2.03
CA ARG A 245 -10.03 -22.34 1.92
C ARG A 245 -9.72 -21.43 3.12
N HIS A 246 -8.56 -21.61 3.76
CA HIS A 246 -8.12 -20.81 4.92
C HIS A 246 -8.19 -19.31 4.65
N HIS A 247 -7.56 -18.83 3.57
CA HIS A 247 -7.57 -17.39 3.26
C HIS A 247 -8.97 -16.88 2.91
N PHE A 248 -9.81 -17.70 2.27
CA PHE A 248 -11.21 -17.33 2.01
C PHE A 248 -11.95 -17.07 3.32
N TYR A 249 -11.92 -18.02 4.26
CA TYR A 249 -12.62 -17.88 5.54
C TYR A 249 -12.12 -16.71 6.38
N LYS A 250 -10.80 -16.48 6.44
CA LYS A 250 -10.24 -15.30 7.13
C LYS A 250 -10.74 -14.00 6.50
N SER A 251 -10.68 -13.92 5.17
CA SER A 251 -11.14 -12.74 4.42
C SER A 251 -12.66 -12.52 4.47
N ALA A 252 -13.42 -13.57 4.82
CA ALA A 252 -14.87 -13.52 5.02
C ALA A 252 -15.28 -13.22 6.48
N GLY A 253 -14.33 -12.95 7.37
CA GLY A 253 -14.61 -12.56 8.77
C GLY A 253 -14.64 -13.70 9.78
N TYR A 254 -14.28 -14.93 9.40
CA TYR A 254 -14.29 -16.10 10.30
C TYR A 254 -12.94 -16.41 10.94
N THR A 255 -12.08 -15.41 11.15
CA THR A 255 -10.69 -15.58 11.61
C THR A 255 -10.57 -16.48 12.85
N SER A 256 -11.36 -16.23 13.90
CA SER A 256 -11.30 -17.03 15.13
C SER A 256 -11.73 -18.49 14.94
N LEU A 257 -12.70 -18.75 14.06
CA LEU A 257 -13.12 -20.12 13.73
C LEU A 257 -12.06 -20.86 12.93
N VAL A 258 -11.38 -20.16 12.01
CA VAL A 258 -10.23 -20.69 11.28
C VAL A 258 -9.12 -21.06 12.25
N ASP A 259 -8.77 -20.17 13.16
CA ASP A 259 -7.70 -20.42 14.13
C ASP A 259 -8.04 -21.62 15.03
N LEU A 260 -9.29 -21.74 15.51
CA LEU A 260 -9.76 -22.92 16.23
C LEU A 260 -9.68 -24.20 15.39
N ALA A 261 -10.14 -24.14 14.15
CA ALA A 261 -10.09 -25.28 13.25
C ALA A 261 -8.65 -25.73 12.97
N GLU A 262 -7.72 -24.79 12.80
CA GLU A 262 -6.29 -25.08 12.63
C GLU A 262 -5.70 -25.74 13.88
N MET A 263 -6.05 -25.30 15.09
CA MET A 263 -5.62 -25.95 16.33
C MET A 263 -6.11 -27.41 16.41
N VAL A 264 -7.36 -27.68 16.05
CA VAL A 264 -7.90 -29.05 16.07
C VAL A 264 -7.19 -29.96 15.08
N ILE A 265 -6.90 -29.49 13.86
CA ILE A 265 -6.23 -30.32 12.84
C ILE A 265 -4.72 -30.44 13.07
N GLU A 266 -4.13 -29.56 13.89
CA GLU A 266 -2.76 -29.68 14.36
C GLU A 266 -2.62 -30.90 15.28
N ASP A 267 -3.60 -31.11 16.17
CA ASP A 267 -3.67 -32.29 17.05
C ASP A 267 -4.24 -33.54 16.36
N ARG A 268 -5.19 -33.36 15.41
CA ARG A 268 -5.93 -34.44 14.72
C ARG A 268 -5.99 -34.21 13.21
N PRO A 269 -4.90 -34.46 12.46
CA PRO A 269 -4.84 -34.17 11.03
C PRO A 269 -5.89 -34.90 10.18
N GLU A 270 -6.31 -36.09 10.59
CA GLU A 270 -7.35 -36.91 9.95
C GLU A 270 -8.73 -36.24 9.93
N GLU A 271 -9.02 -35.40 10.92
CA GLU A 271 -10.30 -34.68 11.05
C GLU A 271 -10.41 -33.48 10.10
N ARG A 272 -9.35 -33.17 9.32
CA ARG A 272 -9.32 -31.98 8.44
C ARG A 272 -10.54 -31.87 7.54
N LYS A 273 -10.95 -32.97 6.91
CA LYS A 273 -12.12 -32.98 6.02
C LYS A 273 -13.41 -32.70 6.78
N TYR A 274 -13.57 -33.32 7.95
CA TYR A 274 -14.74 -33.14 8.80
C TYR A 274 -14.86 -31.69 9.30
N ILE A 275 -13.77 -31.14 9.85
CA ILE A 275 -13.73 -29.75 10.35
C ILE A 275 -13.99 -28.74 9.22
N THR A 276 -13.37 -28.94 8.05
CA THR A 276 -13.63 -28.10 6.87
C THR A 276 -15.11 -28.12 6.49
N ALA A 277 -15.75 -29.29 6.44
CA ALA A 277 -17.17 -29.41 6.12
C ALA A 277 -18.09 -28.73 7.17
N LYS A 278 -17.69 -28.72 8.44
CA LYS A 278 -18.42 -27.96 9.48
C LYS A 278 -18.27 -26.46 9.29
N LEU A 279 -17.10 -25.97 8.92
CA LEU A 279 -16.89 -24.56 8.58
C LEU A 279 -17.73 -24.16 7.36
N ASP A 280 -17.69 -24.93 6.27
CA ASP A 280 -18.52 -24.68 5.08
C ASP A 280 -20.01 -24.58 5.46
N LYS A 281 -20.50 -25.44 6.36
CA LYS A 281 -21.89 -25.40 6.85
C LYS A 281 -22.22 -24.18 7.71
N ILE A 282 -21.24 -23.62 8.42
CA ILE A 282 -21.42 -22.37 9.18
C ILE A 282 -21.49 -21.21 8.19
N VAL A 283 -20.51 -21.11 7.30
CA VAL A 283 -20.44 -20.02 6.31
C VAL A 283 -21.64 -20.03 5.37
N SER A 284 -22.15 -21.21 4.99
CA SER A 284 -23.33 -21.32 4.13
C SER A 284 -24.60 -20.71 4.71
N ARG A 285 -24.63 -20.37 6.01
CA ARG A 285 -25.77 -19.70 6.64
C ARG A 285 -25.80 -18.20 6.37
N ASP A 286 -24.62 -17.60 6.17
CA ASP A 286 -24.44 -16.17 5.95
C ASP A 286 -24.35 -15.84 4.44
N ILE A 287 -24.33 -16.87 3.60
CA ILE A 287 -24.39 -16.77 2.16
C ILE A 287 -25.79 -16.28 1.70
N PRO A 288 -25.88 -15.34 0.72
CA PRO A 288 -27.15 -14.88 0.18
C PRO A 288 -28.05 -16.01 -0.36
N ARG A 289 -29.35 -15.91 -0.08
CA ARG A 289 -30.40 -16.80 -0.58
C ARG A 289 -31.13 -16.18 -1.75
N VAL A 290 -31.91 -16.98 -2.47
CA VAL A 290 -32.83 -16.49 -3.49
C VAL A 290 -33.71 -15.38 -2.91
N ASP A 291 -33.89 -14.32 -3.69
CA ASP A 291 -34.56 -13.06 -3.35
C ASP A 291 -33.83 -12.10 -2.40
N ASP A 292 -32.70 -12.51 -1.80
CA ASP A 292 -31.95 -11.61 -0.94
C ASP A 292 -31.37 -10.43 -1.76
N PRO A 293 -31.43 -9.20 -1.21
CA PRO A 293 -30.78 -8.05 -1.81
C PRO A 293 -29.26 -8.12 -1.60
N VAL A 294 -28.49 -7.91 -2.66
CA VAL A 294 -27.02 -7.95 -2.62
C VAL A 294 -26.46 -6.59 -3.03
N ASN A 295 -25.59 -6.03 -2.17
CA ASN A 295 -24.78 -4.87 -2.53
C ASN A 295 -23.69 -5.30 -3.50
N ILE A 296 -23.46 -4.49 -4.55
CA ILE A 296 -22.45 -4.80 -5.56
C ILE A 296 -21.46 -3.65 -5.59
N GLU A 297 -20.22 -3.96 -5.25
CA GLU A 297 -19.09 -3.04 -5.31
C GLU A 297 -18.24 -3.37 -6.53
N HIS A 298 -18.12 -2.43 -7.47
CA HIS A 298 -17.28 -2.57 -8.65
C HIS A 298 -15.98 -1.82 -8.42
N VAL A 299 -14.91 -2.56 -8.12
CA VAL A 299 -13.57 -2.02 -7.97
C VAL A 299 -12.87 -2.02 -9.32
N LYS A 300 -12.56 -0.83 -9.84
CA LYS A 300 -11.78 -0.69 -11.07
C LYS A 300 -10.33 -1.10 -10.86
N LEU A 301 -9.63 -1.37 -11.96
CA LEU A 301 -8.18 -1.64 -11.94
C LEU A 301 -7.35 -0.49 -11.33
N ASP A 302 -7.86 0.75 -11.39
CA ASP A 302 -7.22 1.90 -10.74
C ASP A 302 -7.64 2.11 -9.27
N GLY A 303 -8.33 1.13 -8.68
CA GLY A 303 -8.73 1.11 -7.27
C GLY A 303 -9.99 1.92 -6.96
N ARG A 304 -10.57 2.61 -7.94
CA ARG A 304 -11.86 3.31 -7.73
C ARG A 304 -12.96 2.29 -7.47
N ASN A 305 -13.56 2.35 -6.29
CA ASN A 305 -14.74 1.58 -5.95
C ASN A 305 -16.02 2.33 -6.39
N ILE A 306 -16.86 1.66 -7.16
CA ILE A 306 -18.17 2.15 -7.59
C ILE A 306 -19.22 1.26 -6.95
N VAL A 307 -19.98 1.82 -6.01
CA VAL A 307 -21.15 1.14 -5.45
C VAL A 307 -22.25 1.17 -6.51
N LEU A 308 -22.61 -0.01 -6.98
CA LEU A 308 -23.66 -0.21 -7.98
C LEU A 308 -25.01 -0.38 -7.30
N ALA A 309 -26.08 -0.16 -8.07
CA ALA A 309 -27.44 -0.46 -7.61
C ALA A 309 -27.53 -1.92 -7.13
N ARG A 310 -28.20 -2.12 -5.99
CA ARG A 310 -28.40 -3.43 -5.38
C ARG A 310 -29.02 -4.40 -6.40
N GLY A 311 -28.47 -5.59 -6.45
CA GLY A 311 -29.07 -6.71 -7.17
C GLY A 311 -29.96 -7.54 -6.27
N ARG A 312 -30.69 -8.48 -6.86
CA ARG A 312 -31.35 -9.57 -6.13
C ARG A 312 -30.85 -10.90 -6.65
N VAL A 313 -30.57 -11.84 -5.74
CA VAL A 313 -30.25 -13.21 -6.12
C VAL A 313 -31.49 -13.83 -6.75
N ILE A 314 -31.35 -14.39 -7.95
CA ILE A 314 -32.43 -15.15 -8.60
C ILE A 314 -32.16 -16.65 -8.59
N GLU A 315 -30.89 -17.04 -8.51
CA GLU A 315 -30.47 -18.43 -8.51
C GLU A 315 -29.17 -18.59 -7.72
N THR A 316 -29.08 -19.69 -6.97
CA THR A 316 -27.85 -20.13 -6.32
C THR A 316 -27.36 -21.39 -7.03
N THR A 317 -26.14 -21.33 -7.55
CA THR A 317 -25.46 -22.44 -8.21
C THR A 317 -24.34 -22.98 -7.31
N VAL A 318 -23.75 -24.11 -7.71
CA VAL A 318 -22.56 -24.67 -7.03
C VAL A 318 -21.37 -23.70 -7.05
N ASN A 319 -21.29 -22.83 -8.08
CA ASN A 319 -20.16 -21.93 -8.31
C ASN A 319 -20.42 -20.47 -7.91
N GLY A 320 -21.61 -20.14 -7.38
CA GLY A 320 -21.95 -18.76 -7.00
C GLY A 320 -23.42 -18.42 -7.20
N PHE A 321 -23.72 -17.13 -7.40
CA PHE A 321 -25.08 -16.60 -7.49
C PHE A 321 -25.32 -15.93 -8.83
N VAL A 322 -26.51 -16.14 -9.39
CA VAL A 322 -27.01 -15.31 -10.49
C VAL A 322 -27.76 -14.14 -9.87
N ILE A 323 -27.34 -12.92 -10.21
CA ILE A 323 -27.89 -11.69 -9.64
C ILE A 323 -28.62 -10.91 -10.73
N ARG A 324 -29.91 -10.69 -10.54
CA ARG A 324 -30.70 -9.77 -11.36
C ARG A 324 -30.46 -8.34 -10.90
N ARG A 325 -30.11 -7.47 -11.85
CA ARG A 325 -29.91 -6.04 -11.61
C ARG A 325 -30.88 -5.25 -12.48
N GLN A 326 -31.50 -4.23 -11.91
CA GLN A 326 -32.30 -3.27 -12.66
C GLN A 326 -31.45 -2.04 -12.97
N PHE A 327 -31.39 -1.66 -14.24
CA PHE A 327 -30.68 -0.48 -14.69
C PHE A 327 -31.68 0.57 -15.12
N ARG A 328 -31.53 1.80 -14.65
CA ARG A 328 -32.27 2.92 -15.23
C ARG A 328 -31.54 3.34 -16.51
N HIS A 329 -32.22 3.23 -17.64
CA HIS A 329 -31.65 3.69 -18.92
C HIS A 329 -31.33 5.18 -18.80
N THR A 330 -30.08 5.55 -19.07
CA THR A 330 -29.67 6.96 -19.19
C THR A 330 -28.91 7.12 -20.49
N ASN A 331 -29.22 8.17 -21.26
CA ASN A 331 -28.53 8.50 -22.53
C ASN A 331 -27.04 8.87 -22.34
N ARG A 332 -26.52 8.81 -21.12
CA ARG A 332 -25.13 9.09 -20.77
C ARG A 332 -24.52 7.85 -20.11
N LYS A 333 -23.85 7.03 -20.93
CA LYS A 333 -22.78 6.07 -20.54
C LYS A 333 -23.18 4.65 -20.09
N LEU A 334 -24.00 3.95 -20.88
CA LEU A 334 -23.87 2.49 -20.98
C LEU A 334 -23.63 2.14 -22.46
N LYS A 335 -22.35 2.06 -22.87
CA LYS A 335 -21.99 1.36 -24.11
C LYS A 335 -22.08 -0.14 -23.82
N LEU A 336 -23.30 -0.66 -23.78
CA LEU A 336 -23.51 -2.09 -23.98
C LEU A 336 -23.30 -2.31 -25.48
N VAL A 337 -22.33 -3.14 -25.84
CA VAL A 337 -22.19 -3.63 -27.22
C VAL A 337 -23.50 -4.36 -27.53
N LYS A 338 -24.21 -3.91 -28.56
CA LYS A 338 -25.42 -4.58 -29.04
C LYS A 338 -25.01 -5.90 -29.68
N GLU A 339 -25.03 -6.96 -28.90
CA GLU A 339 -25.33 -8.29 -29.41
C GLU A 339 -26.64 -8.71 -28.75
N TYR A 340 -27.75 -8.42 -29.44
CA TYR A 340 -29.03 -9.03 -29.16
C TYR A 340 -29.21 -10.15 -30.19
N PRO A 341 -29.60 -11.36 -29.79
CA PRO A 341 -30.59 -12.13 -30.55
C PRO A 341 -31.93 -11.42 -30.39
N ASP A 342 -32.62 -11.20 -31.50
CA ASP A 342 -33.97 -10.66 -31.56
C ASP A 342 -34.91 -11.49 -30.68
N ASP A 343 -35.44 -10.86 -29.62
CA ASP A 343 -36.72 -11.15 -28.95
C ASP A 343 -36.69 -10.58 -27.52
N VAL A 344 -36.94 -9.27 -27.39
CA VAL A 344 -37.32 -8.68 -26.10
C VAL A 344 -38.41 -7.65 -26.34
N ASP A 345 -39.65 -7.99 -25.98
CA ASP A 345 -40.77 -7.06 -25.93
C ASP A 345 -40.51 -5.97 -24.87
N VAL A 346 -40.53 -4.72 -25.32
CA VAL A 346 -40.43 -3.53 -24.48
C VAL A 346 -41.84 -3.04 -24.20
N VAL A 347 -42.34 -3.22 -22.97
CA VAL A 347 -43.56 -2.52 -22.51
C VAL A 347 -43.14 -1.17 -21.93
N GLY A 348 -43.76 -0.11 -22.46
CA GLY A 348 -43.39 1.31 -22.25
C GLY A 348 -43.73 1.93 -20.91
#